data_AF-A0AB33C9B9-F1
#
_entry.id   AF-A0AB33C9B9-F1
#
_cell.length_a   1.000
_cell.length_b   1.000
_cell.length_c   1.000
_cell.angle_alpha   90.00
_cell.angle_beta   90.00
_cell.angle_gamma   90.00
#
_symmetry.space_group_name_H-M   'P 1'
#
loop_
_entity.id
_entity.type
_entity.pdbx_description
1 polymer ?
#
loop_
_entity_poly.entity_id
_entity_poly.type
_entity_poly.pdbx_seq_one_letter_code
_entity_poly.pdbx_strand_id
1 'polypeptide(L)'
;MPPPSKIDQLPDELRAELEDRLIANGFGGYVALSDWLAEKGFEIGKSAIGERGQQLKRRLAAIKASTEAAKLITAAAPDDADDRSNAIMSLVQTEIFDAILSLQEVTEGAEELSPAARIDLLGKAAKNIAALSRASVNRNKWGVEMRDKALLEAAQRVESAAQARGLTAEDAKFWRQQVLMGM
;
A
#
# COMPACT_ATOMS: atom_id res chain seq x y z
N MET A 1 10.33 31.11 -8.97
CA MET A 1 9.24 30.40 -8.29
C MET A 1 7.94 30.94 -8.88
N PRO A 2 7.06 30.11 -9.45
CA PRO A 2 5.80 30.60 -10.01
C PRO A 2 4.97 31.26 -8.89
N PRO A 3 4.20 32.33 -9.20
CA PRO A 3 3.38 33.01 -8.20
C PRO A 3 2.35 32.05 -7.60
N PRO A 4 2.02 32.18 -6.30
CA PRO A 4 1.00 31.36 -5.65
C PRO A 4 -0.34 31.49 -6.39
N SER A 5 -1.08 30.38 -6.50
CA SER A 5 -2.35 30.38 -7.22
C SER A 5 -3.33 31.35 -6.55
N LYS A 6 -4.19 32.01 -7.34
CA LYS A 6 -5.27 32.84 -6.79
C LYS A 6 -6.20 32.04 -5.87
N ILE A 7 -6.26 30.71 -6.05
CA ILE A 7 -7.04 29.81 -5.19
C ILE A 7 -6.38 29.62 -3.82
N ASP A 8 -5.05 29.68 -3.74
CA ASP A 8 -4.30 29.59 -2.48
C ASP A 8 -4.40 30.88 -1.66
N GLN A 9 -4.95 31.95 -2.27
CA GLN A 9 -5.22 33.23 -1.61
C GLN A 9 -6.67 33.35 -1.12
N LEU A 10 -7.53 32.39 -1.45
CA LEU A 10 -8.89 32.35 -0.92
C LEU A 10 -8.85 32.10 0.60
N PRO A 11 -9.80 32.69 1.37
CA PRO A 11 -10.03 32.29 2.75
C PRO A 11 -10.24 30.77 2.85
N ASP A 12 -9.73 30.14 3.92
CA ASP A 12 -9.75 28.68 4.03
C ASP A 12 -11.17 28.09 3.99
N GLU A 13 -12.16 28.77 4.58
CA GLU A 13 -13.57 28.37 4.51
C GLU A 13 -14.09 28.37 3.07
N LEU A 14 -13.79 29.42 2.30
CA LEU A 14 -14.25 29.53 0.92
C LEU A 14 -13.52 28.56 -0.01
N ARG A 15 -12.25 28.28 0.28
CA ARG A 15 -11.47 27.24 -0.41
C ARG A 15 -12.05 25.86 -0.14
N ALA A 16 -12.39 25.54 1.12
CA ALA A 16 -13.04 24.28 1.47
C ALA A 16 -14.39 24.15 0.75
N GLU A 17 -15.21 25.20 0.74
CA GLU A 17 -16.49 25.19 0.03
C GLU A 17 -16.33 24.99 -1.49
N LEU A 18 -15.30 25.59 -2.11
CA LEU A 18 -14.95 25.34 -3.51
C LEU A 18 -14.59 23.87 -3.75
N GLU A 19 -13.79 23.28 -2.87
CA GLU A 19 -13.38 21.87 -2.95
C GLU A 19 -14.58 20.92 -2.78
N ASP A 20 -15.48 21.19 -1.84
CA ASP A 20 -16.72 20.42 -1.65
C ASP A 20 -17.62 20.48 -2.87
N ARG A 21 -17.78 21.66 -3.47
CA ARG A 21 -18.54 21.85 -4.71
C ARG A 21 -17.88 21.14 -5.89
N LEU A 22 -16.55 21.15 -5.97
CA LEU A 22 -15.80 20.41 -6.99
C LEU A 22 -16.05 18.89 -6.86
N ILE A 23 -16.05 18.37 -5.63
CA ILE A 23 -16.33 16.95 -5.38
C ILE A 23 -17.79 16.61 -5.73
N ALA A 24 -18.75 17.42 -5.25
CA ALA A 24 -20.18 17.20 -5.50
C ALA A 24 -20.54 17.23 -6.99
N ASN A 25 -19.88 18.09 -7.77
CA ASN A 25 -20.08 18.21 -9.21
C ASN A 25 -19.26 17.20 -10.04
N GLY A 26 -18.61 16.22 -9.40
CA GLY A 26 -17.79 15.22 -10.09
C GLY A 26 -16.59 15.83 -10.84
N PHE A 27 -16.04 16.92 -10.31
CA PHE A 27 -14.99 17.73 -10.92
C PHE A 27 -15.38 18.37 -12.26
N GLY A 28 -16.66 18.69 -12.46
CA GLY A 28 -17.18 19.45 -13.60
C GLY A 28 -17.67 20.86 -13.23
N GLY A 29 -18.23 21.58 -14.21
CA GLY A 29 -18.93 22.85 -13.94
C GLY A 29 -18.04 24.06 -13.61
N TYR A 30 -16.79 24.09 -14.07
CA TYR A 30 -15.82 25.13 -13.71
C TYR A 30 -16.26 26.57 -14.03
N VAL A 31 -17.10 26.77 -15.05
CA VAL A 31 -17.65 28.09 -15.40
C VAL A 31 -18.59 28.57 -14.29
N ALA A 32 -19.54 27.73 -13.88
CA ALA A 32 -20.45 28.07 -12.79
C ALA A 32 -19.72 28.29 -11.45
N LEU A 33 -18.63 27.55 -11.19
CA LEU A 33 -17.78 27.77 -10.01
C LEU A 33 -17.01 29.09 -10.08
N SER A 34 -16.59 29.50 -11.28
CA SER A 34 -15.97 30.80 -11.54
C SER A 34 -16.94 31.93 -11.26
N ASP A 35 -18.18 31.80 -11.74
CA ASP A 35 -19.23 32.80 -11.53
C ASP A 35 -19.60 32.91 -10.04
N TRP A 36 -19.72 31.79 -9.35
CA TRP A 36 -19.95 31.75 -7.90
C TRP A 36 -18.83 32.40 -7.09
N LEU A 37 -17.56 32.19 -7.46
CA LEU A 37 -16.43 32.88 -6.82
C LEU A 37 -16.48 34.39 -7.07
N ALA A 38 -16.90 34.81 -8.27
CA ALA A 38 -17.06 36.22 -8.61
C ALA A 38 -18.18 36.89 -7.77
N GLU A 39 -19.31 36.21 -7.54
CA GLU A 39 -20.36 36.67 -6.61
C GLU A 39 -19.86 36.87 -5.17
N LYS A 40 -18.84 36.10 -4.77
CA LYS A 40 -18.17 36.20 -3.47
C LYS A 40 -17.05 37.26 -3.45
N GLY A 41 -16.81 37.96 -4.55
CA GLY A 41 -15.79 39.00 -4.68
C GLY A 41 -14.42 38.51 -5.15
N PHE A 42 -14.32 37.28 -5.65
CA PHE A 42 -13.05 36.68 -6.09
C PHE A 42 -13.07 36.34 -7.59
N GLU A 43 -12.34 37.11 -8.40
CA GLU A 43 -12.19 36.83 -9.82
C GLU A 43 -11.15 35.73 -10.09
N ILE A 44 -11.61 34.48 -10.14
CA ILE A 44 -10.80 33.28 -10.43
C ILE A 44 -11.39 32.57 -11.65
N GLY A 45 -10.62 32.54 -12.74
CA GLY A 45 -11.07 31.91 -13.99
C GLY A 45 -11.11 30.38 -13.92
N LYS A 46 -11.97 29.80 -14.77
CA LYS A 46 -12.20 28.35 -14.92
C LYS A 46 -10.94 27.47 -15.00
N SER A 47 -9.86 27.95 -15.62
CA SER A 47 -8.63 27.17 -15.79
C SER A 47 -7.91 26.93 -14.46
N ALA A 48 -7.84 27.93 -13.60
CA ALA A 48 -7.25 27.80 -12.27
C ALA A 48 -8.07 26.82 -11.40
N ILE A 49 -9.40 26.91 -11.49
CA ILE A 49 -10.32 26.00 -10.81
C ILE A 49 -10.14 24.57 -11.33
N GLY A 50 -10.01 24.40 -12.65
CA GLY A 50 -9.75 23.11 -13.28
C GLY A 50 -8.44 22.48 -12.80
N GLU A 51 -7.35 23.26 -12.77
CA GLU A 51 -6.06 22.77 -12.26
C GLU A 51 -6.15 22.33 -10.80
N ARG A 52 -6.78 23.14 -9.93
CA ARG A 52 -7.03 22.76 -8.54
C ARG A 52 -7.89 21.51 -8.45
N GLY A 53 -8.96 21.42 -9.23
CA GLY A 53 -9.83 20.25 -9.31
C GLY A 53 -9.05 18.98 -9.68
N GLN A 54 -8.14 19.06 -10.64
CA GLN A 54 -7.28 17.93 -11.02
C GLN A 54 -6.28 17.53 -9.92
N GLN A 55 -5.70 18.51 -9.21
CA GLN A 55 -4.84 18.23 -8.06
C GLN A 55 -5.63 17.54 -6.92
N LEU A 56 -6.81 18.06 -6.59
CA LEU A 56 -7.70 17.48 -5.58
C LEU A 56 -8.14 16.06 -5.97
N LYS A 57 -8.56 15.87 -7.22
CA LYS A 57 -8.95 14.56 -7.76
C LYS A 57 -7.82 13.53 -7.63
N ARG A 58 -6.58 13.91 -7.99
CA ARG A 58 -5.39 13.05 -7.83
C ARG A 58 -5.13 12.70 -6.37
N ARG A 59 -5.22 13.68 -5.46
CA ARG A 59 -5.03 13.46 -4.03
C ARG A 59 -6.09 12.51 -3.46
N LEU A 60 -7.36 12.70 -3.80
CA LEU A 60 -8.45 11.84 -3.36
C LEU A 60 -8.32 10.42 -3.93
N ALA A 61 -7.92 10.27 -5.19
CA ALA A 61 -7.65 8.97 -5.79
C ALA A 61 -6.53 8.24 -5.04
N ALA A 62 -5.43 8.92 -4.71
CA ALA A 62 -4.33 8.35 -3.94
C ALA A 62 -4.76 7.92 -2.53
N ILE A 63 -5.55 8.75 -1.83
CA ILE A 63 -6.08 8.41 -0.50
C ILE A 63 -7.01 7.20 -0.57
N LYS A 64 -7.90 7.16 -1.57
CA LYS A 64 -8.81 6.03 -1.78
C LYS A 64 -8.02 4.75 -2.04
N ALA A 65 -7.05 4.78 -2.96
CA ALA A 65 -6.19 3.64 -3.25
C ALA A 65 -5.44 3.15 -1.99
N SER A 66 -4.85 4.07 -1.22
CA SER A 66 -4.16 3.73 0.04
C SER A 66 -5.10 3.14 1.09
N THR A 67 -6.33 3.64 1.19
CA THR A 67 -7.35 3.13 2.12
C THR A 67 -7.80 1.72 1.73
N GLU A 68 -8.03 1.48 0.45
CA GLU A 68 -8.37 0.14 -0.05
C GLU A 68 -7.19 -0.84 0.15
N ALA A 69 -5.95 -0.41 -0.11
CA ALA A 69 -4.76 -1.21 0.19
C ALA A 69 -4.68 -1.57 1.68
N ALA A 70 -4.93 -0.62 2.59
CA ALA A 70 -4.93 -0.87 4.03
C ALA A 70 -6.02 -1.88 4.44
N LYS A 71 -7.21 -1.81 3.84
CA LYS A 71 -8.28 -2.80 4.05
C LYS A 71 -7.87 -4.19 3.57
N LEU A 72 -7.24 -4.29 2.40
CA LEU A 72 -6.76 -5.56 1.85
C LEU A 72 -5.68 -6.19 2.75
N ILE A 73 -4.73 -5.38 3.26
CA ILE A 73 -3.71 -5.82 4.22
C ILE A 73 -4.36 -6.35 5.49
N THR A 74 -5.33 -5.60 6.04
CA THR A 74 -6.02 -5.98 7.29
C THR A 74 -6.85 -7.25 7.10
N ALA A 75 -7.55 -7.39 5.97
CA ALA A 75 -8.36 -8.56 5.66
C ALA A 75 -7.53 -9.82 5.41
N ALA A 76 -6.36 -9.67 4.78
CA ALA A 76 -5.44 -10.78 4.53
C ALA A 76 -4.70 -11.24 5.81
N ALA A 77 -4.61 -10.40 6.83
CA ALA A 77 -3.75 -10.60 7.98
C ALA A 77 -4.20 -9.85 9.24
N PRO A 78 -5.31 -10.27 9.88
CA PRO A 78 -5.88 -9.55 11.03
C PRO A 78 -4.94 -9.50 12.24
N ASP A 79 -4.24 -10.60 12.58
CA ASP A 79 -3.52 -10.70 13.86
C ASP A 79 -2.00 -10.93 13.75
N ASP A 80 -1.47 -11.39 12.61
CA ASP A 80 -0.04 -11.67 12.46
C ASP A 80 0.71 -10.54 11.72
N ALA A 81 1.74 -9.99 12.36
CA ALA A 81 2.63 -8.99 11.77
C ALA A 81 3.39 -9.54 10.55
N ASP A 82 3.65 -10.85 10.52
CA ASP A 82 4.24 -11.50 9.37
C ASP A 82 3.24 -11.59 8.20
N ASP A 83 1.99 -11.94 8.46
CA ASP A 83 0.98 -11.98 7.39
C ASP A 83 0.72 -10.58 6.81
N ARG A 84 0.73 -9.52 7.63
CA ARG A 84 0.59 -8.14 7.14
C ARG A 84 1.72 -7.74 6.21
N SER A 85 2.94 -8.10 6.58
CA SER A 85 4.13 -7.82 5.76
C SER A 85 4.10 -8.62 4.45
N ASN A 86 3.50 -9.83 4.44
CA ASN A 86 3.26 -10.60 3.22
C ASN A 86 2.20 -9.93 2.32
N ALA A 87 1.10 -9.44 2.90
CA ALA A 87 0.06 -8.74 2.16
C ALA A 87 0.58 -7.46 1.50
N ILE A 88 1.42 -6.68 2.19
CA ILE A 88 2.10 -5.50 1.62
C ILE A 88 2.97 -5.89 0.42
N MET A 89 3.78 -6.94 0.57
CA MET A 89 4.62 -7.48 -0.49
C MET A 89 3.81 -7.87 -1.74
N SER A 90 2.67 -8.55 -1.55
CA SER A 90 1.76 -8.92 -2.65
C SER A 90 1.14 -7.71 -3.33
N LEU A 91 0.69 -6.71 -2.57
CA LEU A 91 0.14 -5.48 -3.13
C LEU A 91 1.18 -4.70 -3.96
N VAL A 92 2.40 -4.56 -3.45
CA VAL A 92 3.50 -3.93 -4.19
C VAL A 92 3.81 -4.71 -5.47
N GLN A 93 3.77 -6.04 -5.43
CA GLN A 93 3.97 -6.87 -6.61
C GLN A 93 2.86 -6.67 -7.66
N THR A 94 1.60 -6.58 -7.23
CA THR A 94 0.45 -6.27 -8.11
C THR A 94 0.59 -4.89 -8.73
N GLU A 95 0.88 -3.85 -7.94
CA GLU A 95 1.06 -2.49 -8.45
C GLU A 95 2.21 -2.38 -9.47
N ILE A 96 3.33 -3.08 -9.23
CA ILE A 96 4.43 -3.13 -10.20
C ILE A 96 3.99 -3.83 -11.49
N PHE A 97 3.21 -4.91 -11.38
CA PHE A 97 2.69 -5.62 -12.54
C PHE A 97 1.71 -4.76 -13.35
N ASP A 98 0.78 -4.08 -12.67
CA ASP A 98 -0.19 -3.18 -13.29
C ASP A 98 0.50 -1.96 -13.92
N ALA A 99 1.58 -1.46 -13.32
CA ALA A 99 2.42 -0.43 -13.93
C ALA A 99 3.11 -0.93 -15.20
N ILE A 100 3.63 -2.16 -15.21
CA ILE A 100 4.20 -2.79 -16.41
C ILE A 100 3.14 -2.95 -17.52
N LEU A 101 1.93 -3.41 -17.18
CA LEU A 101 0.81 -3.55 -18.12
C LEU A 101 0.38 -2.19 -18.67
N SER A 102 0.22 -1.19 -17.80
CA SER A 102 -0.12 0.17 -18.19
C SER A 102 0.91 0.74 -19.15
N LEU A 103 2.21 0.53 -18.88
CA LEU A 103 3.32 0.90 -19.79
C LEU A 103 3.27 0.16 -21.13
N GLN A 104 2.62 -1.01 -21.19
CA GLN A 104 2.37 -1.68 -22.47
C GLN A 104 1.22 -1.06 -23.25
N GLU A 105 0.22 -0.49 -22.56
CA GLU A 105 -1.00 0.09 -23.14
C GLU A 105 -0.85 1.57 -23.56
N VAL A 106 0.06 2.36 -22.94
CA VAL A 106 0.29 3.78 -23.32
C VAL A 106 0.82 3.95 -24.76
N THR A 107 1.10 2.87 -25.47
CA THR A 107 1.53 2.88 -26.89
C THR A 107 0.44 3.32 -27.88
N GLU A 108 -0.80 3.58 -27.47
CA GLU A 108 -1.87 4.00 -28.38
C GLU A 108 -2.13 5.52 -28.46
N GLY A 109 -1.34 6.40 -27.82
CA GLY A 109 -1.67 7.84 -27.91
C GLY A 109 -0.74 8.93 -27.37
N ALA A 110 0.49 8.66 -26.93
CA ALA A 110 1.44 9.71 -26.51
C ALA A 110 2.88 9.35 -26.92
N GLU A 111 3.72 10.37 -27.14
CA GLU A 111 5.12 10.28 -27.63
C GLU A 111 5.77 8.91 -27.36
N GLU A 112 5.91 8.13 -28.43
CA GLU A 112 6.37 6.74 -28.36
C GLU A 112 7.72 6.66 -27.63
N LEU A 113 7.72 6.05 -26.45
CA LEU A 113 8.94 5.58 -25.82
C LEU A 113 9.67 4.69 -26.83
N SER A 114 10.95 5.00 -27.10
CA SER A 114 11.73 4.20 -28.03
C SER A 114 11.75 2.72 -27.59
N PRO A 115 11.79 1.76 -28.54
CA PRO A 115 11.84 0.34 -28.20
C PRO A 115 12.96 -0.02 -27.21
N ALA A 116 14.11 0.67 -27.29
CA ALA A 116 15.22 0.50 -26.36
C ALA A 116 14.90 0.98 -24.93
N ALA A 117 14.28 2.16 -24.80
CA ALA A 117 13.84 2.68 -23.50
C ALA A 117 12.78 1.77 -22.84
N ARG A 118 11.91 1.17 -23.66
CA ARG A 118 10.90 0.20 -23.21
C ARG A 118 11.55 -1.08 -22.67
N ILE A 119 12.51 -1.64 -23.39
CA ILE A 119 13.25 -2.84 -22.94
C ILE A 119 14.01 -2.56 -21.63
N ASP A 120 14.64 -1.40 -21.50
CA ASP A 120 15.34 -1.01 -20.26
C ASP A 120 14.36 -0.90 -19.07
N LEU A 121 13.20 -0.27 -19.27
CA LEU A 121 12.18 -0.11 -18.24
C LEU A 121 11.60 -1.47 -17.79
N LEU A 122 11.28 -2.35 -18.74
CA LEU A 122 10.84 -3.72 -18.46
C LEU A 122 11.92 -4.52 -17.74
N GLY A 123 13.19 -4.36 -18.13
CA GLY A 123 14.33 -5.00 -17.47
C GLY A 123 14.51 -4.55 -16.02
N LYS A 124 14.35 -3.25 -15.74
CA LYS A 124 14.37 -2.70 -14.38
C LYS A 124 13.21 -3.22 -13.53
N ALA A 125 12.00 -3.25 -14.08
CA ALA A 125 10.83 -3.75 -13.40
C ALA A 125 10.98 -5.25 -13.06
N ALA A 126 11.40 -6.06 -14.03
CA ALA A 126 11.68 -7.49 -13.82
C ALA A 126 12.76 -7.75 -12.75
N LYS A 127 13.85 -6.96 -12.74
CA LYS A 127 14.89 -7.06 -11.69
C LYS A 127 14.35 -6.75 -10.30
N ASN A 128 13.52 -5.73 -10.16
CA ASN A 128 12.91 -5.36 -8.89
C ASN A 128 11.93 -6.44 -8.40
N ILE A 129 11.11 -7.00 -9.30
CA ILE A 129 10.24 -8.14 -8.99
C ILE A 129 11.07 -9.34 -8.53
N ALA A 130 12.16 -9.66 -9.22
CA ALA A 130 13.02 -10.79 -8.85
C ALA A 130 13.74 -10.58 -7.49
N ALA A 131 14.08 -9.33 -7.14
CA ALA A 131 14.62 -9.00 -5.83
C ALA A 131 13.55 -9.18 -4.73
N LEU A 132 12.34 -8.68 -4.96
CA LEU A 132 11.18 -8.82 -4.06
C LEU A 132 10.80 -10.28 -3.84
N SER A 133 10.73 -11.08 -4.91
CA SER A 133 10.44 -12.52 -4.85
C SER A 133 11.48 -13.26 -4.01
N ARG A 134 12.78 -12.98 -4.19
CA ARG A 134 13.85 -13.57 -3.38
C ARG A 134 13.78 -13.17 -1.91
N ALA A 135 13.48 -11.89 -1.62
CA ALA A 135 13.30 -11.42 -0.25
C ALA A 135 12.12 -12.13 0.44
N SER A 136 11.00 -12.30 -0.27
CA SER A 136 9.82 -13.04 0.21
C SER A 136 10.15 -14.50 0.53
N VAL A 137 10.85 -15.22 -0.36
CA VAL A 137 11.27 -16.60 -0.12
C VAL A 137 12.20 -16.70 1.09
N ASN A 138 13.20 -15.82 1.21
CA ASN A 138 14.11 -15.82 2.36
C ASN A 138 13.38 -15.55 3.67
N ARG A 139 12.42 -14.63 3.65
CA ARG A 139 11.60 -14.33 4.82
C ARG A 139 10.72 -15.52 5.23
N ASN A 140 10.11 -16.22 4.27
CA ASN A 140 9.34 -17.43 4.56
C ASN A 140 10.20 -18.53 5.17
N LYS A 141 11.41 -18.74 4.63
CA LYS A 141 12.38 -19.69 5.22
C LYS A 141 12.72 -19.32 6.65
N TRP A 142 13.07 -18.05 6.89
CA TRP A 142 13.36 -17.55 8.22
C TRP A 142 12.16 -17.71 9.18
N GLY A 143 10.95 -17.43 8.71
CA GLY A 143 9.73 -17.59 9.50
C GLY A 143 9.46 -19.05 9.89
N VAL A 144 9.78 -20.02 9.03
CA VAL A 144 9.73 -21.45 9.36
C VAL A 144 10.82 -21.80 10.37
N GLU A 145 12.06 -21.38 10.13
CA GLU A 145 13.20 -21.63 11.04
C GLU A 145 12.94 -21.07 12.45
N MET A 146 12.37 -19.87 12.56
CA MET A 146 12.04 -19.26 13.85
C MET A 146 10.88 -19.99 14.55
N ARG A 147 9.87 -20.45 13.81
CA ARG A 147 8.79 -21.28 14.37
C ARG A 147 9.30 -22.61 14.90
N ASP A 148 10.15 -23.29 14.14
CA ASP A 148 10.77 -24.55 14.56
C ASP A 148 11.63 -24.35 15.81
N LYS A 149 12.43 -23.27 15.85
CA LYS A 149 13.22 -22.92 17.02
C LYS A 149 12.35 -22.61 18.24
N ALA A 150 11.28 -21.82 18.08
CA ALA A 150 10.36 -21.51 19.16
C ALA A 150 9.65 -22.77 19.70
N LEU A 151 9.26 -23.69 18.82
CA LEU A 151 8.65 -24.97 19.18
C LEU A 151 9.64 -25.86 19.96
N LEU A 152 10.89 -25.95 19.50
CA LEU A 152 11.94 -26.69 20.20
C LEU A 152 12.21 -26.13 21.60
N GLU A 153 12.31 -24.80 21.73
CA GLU A 153 12.49 -24.13 23.02
C GLU A 153 11.28 -24.35 23.95
N ALA A 154 10.05 -24.26 23.42
CA ALA A 154 8.84 -24.54 24.18
C ALA A 154 8.79 -25.99 24.68
N ALA A 155 9.11 -26.95 23.81
CA ALA A 155 9.15 -28.36 24.15
C ALA A 155 10.22 -28.66 25.22
N GLN A 156 11.39 -28.01 25.16
CA GLN A 156 12.42 -28.09 26.20
C GLN A 156 11.99 -27.48 27.54
N ARG A 157 11.25 -26.36 27.52
CA ARG A 157 10.69 -25.76 28.74
C ARG A 157 9.70 -26.71 29.41
N VAL A 158 8.86 -27.39 28.63
CA VAL A 158 7.92 -28.40 29.15
C VAL A 158 8.65 -29.58 29.78
N GLU A 159 9.68 -30.13 29.11
CA GLU A 159 10.51 -31.21 29.67
C GLU A 159 11.12 -30.80 31.02
N SER A 160 11.73 -29.61 31.06
CA SER A 160 12.39 -29.09 32.26
C SER A 160 11.40 -28.87 33.41
N ALA A 161 10.22 -28.32 33.10
CA ALA A 161 9.15 -28.10 34.08
C ALA A 161 8.57 -29.41 34.62
N ALA A 162 8.41 -30.42 33.76
CA ALA A 162 7.95 -31.75 34.16
C ALA A 162 8.94 -32.41 35.14
N GLN A 163 10.24 -32.39 34.81
CA GLN A 163 11.29 -32.91 35.70
C GLN A 163 11.33 -32.16 37.03
N ALA A 164 11.21 -30.82 37.02
CA ALA A 164 11.17 -30.02 38.23
C ALA A 164 9.96 -30.33 39.13
N ARG A 165 8.88 -30.88 38.57
CA ARG A 165 7.69 -31.34 39.30
C ARG A 165 7.76 -32.80 39.74
N GLY A 166 8.90 -33.46 39.55
CA GLY A 166 9.14 -34.82 40.04
C GLY A 166 8.74 -35.93 39.06
N LEU A 167 8.41 -35.60 37.80
CA LEU A 167 8.22 -36.63 36.77
C LEU A 167 9.56 -37.30 36.44
N THR A 168 9.48 -38.57 36.05
CA THR A 168 10.66 -39.30 35.59
C THR A 168 11.21 -38.70 34.30
N ALA A 169 12.48 -38.96 33.99
CA ALA A 169 13.09 -38.50 32.75
C ALA A 169 12.40 -39.06 31.50
N GLU A 170 11.76 -40.23 31.60
CA GLU A 170 11.01 -40.86 30.52
C GLU A 170 9.67 -40.15 30.29
N ASP A 171 8.92 -39.88 31.37
CA ASP A 171 7.64 -39.16 31.30
C ASP A 171 7.82 -37.71 30.84
N ALA A 172 8.90 -37.04 31.27
CA ALA A 172 9.20 -35.68 30.81
C ALA A 172 9.52 -35.62 29.31
N LYS A 173 10.24 -36.63 28.78
CA LYS A 173 10.50 -36.76 27.35
C LYS A 173 9.25 -37.05 26.55
N PHE A 174 8.32 -37.84 27.11
CA PHE A 174 7.01 -38.06 26.51
C PHE A 174 6.29 -36.72 26.28
N TRP A 175 6.17 -35.87 27.31
CA TRP A 175 5.52 -34.55 27.17
C TRP A 175 6.21 -33.63 26.18
N ARG A 176 7.55 -33.64 26.13
CA ARG A 176 8.29 -32.91 25.09
C ARG A 176 7.92 -33.37 23.68
N GLN A 177 7.82 -34.68 23.46
CA GLN A 177 7.39 -35.23 22.16
C GLN A 177 5.96 -34.86 21.82
N GLN A 178 5.05 -34.82 22.81
CA GLN A 178 3.67 -34.39 22.57
C GLN A 178 3.62 -32.95 22.01
N VAL A 179 4.37 -32.03 22.62
CA VAL A 179 4.47 -30.64 22.16
C VAL A 179 5.03 -30.55 20.75
N LEU A 180 6.07 -31.33 20.42
CA LEU A 180 6.65 -31.37 19.07
C LEU A 180 5.70 -31.95 18.02
N MET A 181 4.80 -32.85 18.42
CA MET A 181 3.79 -33.46 17.55
C MET A 181 2.50 -32.65 17.47
N GLY A 182 2.39 -31.54 18.20
CA GLY A 182 1.22 -30.65 18.16
C GLY A 182 0.00 -31.16 18.93
N MET A 183 0.20 -31.95 19.99
CA MET A 183 -0.85 -32.34 20.95
C MET A 183 -1.07 -31.31 22.05
#